data_AF-A0A2X2KA47-F1
#
_entry.id   AF-A0A2X2KA47-F1
#
_cell.length_a   1.000
_cell.length_b   1.000
_cell.length_c   1.000
_cell.angle_alpha   90.00
_cell.angle_beta   90.00
_cell.angle_gamma   90.00
#
_symmetry.space_group_name_H-M   'P 1'
#
loop_
_entity.id
_entity.type
_entity.pdbx_description
1 polymer ?
#
loop_
_entity_poly.entity_id
_entity_poly.type
_entity_poly.pdbx_seq_one_letter_code
_entity_poly.pdbx_strand_id
1 'polypeptide(L)'
;MTPSCLRHYVPQDYSMLEAFQLSESDLKFVKTPEENITAAMSDNERYPIVVMDGRQCVAFFTLHRGKGVAPFSDNQDAVFFQVI
;
A
#
# COMPACT_ATOMS: atom_id res chain seq x y z
N MET A 1 -21.37 -14.71 3.76
CA MET A 1 -20.11 -14.20 3.17
C MET A 1 -20.10 -12.70 3.35
N THR A 2 -19.15 -12.16 4.12
CA THR A 2 -18.87 -10.73 4.09
C THR A 2 -18.20 -10.42 2.75
N PRO A 3 -18.65 -9.40 2.01
CA PRO A 3 -18.01 -9.05 0.75
C PRO A 3 -16.60 -8.52 1.01
N SER A 4 -15.64 -8.97 0.20
CA SER A 4 -14.31 -8.39 0.20
C SER A 4 -14.39 -6.96 -0.33
N CYS A 5 -13.67 -6.02 0.30
CA CYS A 5 -13.68 -4.62 -0.12
C CYS A 5 -12.29 -4.02 -0.16
N LEU A 6 -12.14 -3.01 -1.03
CA LEU A 6 -10.92 -2.27 -1.23
C LEU A 6 -11.19 -0.81 -0.86
N ARG A 7 -10.36 -0.25 0.02
CA ARG A 7 -10.54 1.12 0.51
C ARG A 7 -9.21 1.77 0.86
N HIS A 8 -9.23 3.10 0.95
CA HIS A 8 -8.11 3.84 1.50
C HIS A 8 -7.81 3.39 2.93
N TYR A 9 -6.51 3.29 3.21
CA TYR A 9 -6.00 3.13 4.57
C TYR A 9 -6.45 4.31 5.44
N VAL A 10 -6.83 4.00 6.67
CA VAL A 10 -7.01 4.98 7.74
C VAL A 10 -6.10 4.62 8.92
N PRO A 11 -5.69 5.57 9.77
CA PRO A 11 -4.77 5.29 10.89
C PRO A 11 -5.21 4.15 11.83
N GLN A 12 -6.51 3.88 11.92
CA GLN A 12 -7.06 2.80 12.73
C GLN A 12 -6.73 1.39 12.19
N ASP A 13 -6.31 1.27 10.92
CA ASP A 13 -5.94 0.00 10.30
C ASP A 13 -4.52 -0.44 10.69
N TYR A 14 -3.72 0.44 11.31
CA TYR A 14 -2.31 0.19 11.60
C TYR A 14 -2.05 -1.14 12.32
N SER A 15 -2.84 -1.43 13.35
CA SER A 15 -2.71 -2.68 14.12
C SER A 15 -2.99 -3.94 13.30
N MET A 16 -3.75 -3.82 12.21
CA MET A 16 -4.02 -4.92 11.29
C MET A 16 -2.85 -5.16 10.34
N LEU A 17 -1.99 -4.15 10.15
CA LEU A 17 -0.83 -4.23 9.28
C LEU A 17 0.39 -4.85 9.98
N GLU A 18 0.43 -4.80 11.31
CA GLU A 18 1.44 -5.52 12.12
C GLU A 18 1.37 -7.04 11.93
N ALA A 19 0.24 -7.56 11.44
CA ALA A 19 0.06 -8.98 11.14
C ALA A 19 0.81 -9.44 9.87
N PHE A 20 1.24 -8.52 8.99
CA PHE A 20 2.06 -8.86 7.84
C PHE A 20 3.49 -9.15 8.30
N GLN A 21 3.83 -10.43 8.41
CA GLN A 21 5.20 -10.88 8.64
C GLN A 21 5.94 -10.92 7.30
N LEU A 22 6.76 -9.90 7.05
CA LEU A 22 7.72 -9.92 5.95
C LEU A 22 8.95 -10.74 6.36
N SER A 23 9.40 -11.62 5.48
CA SER A 23 10.69 -12.28 5.69
C SER A 23 11.84 -11.29 5.51
N GLU A 24 13.01 -11.58 6.10
CA GLU A 24 14.22 -10.77 5.86
C GLU A 24 14.61 -10.70 4.37
N SER A 25 14.21 -11.70 3.57
CA SER A 25 14.39 -11.69 2.12
C SER A 25 13.45 -10.71 1.42
N ASP A 26 12.20 -10.57 1.88
CA ASP A 26 11.23 -9.63 1.29
C ASP A 26 11.65 -8.18 1.57
N LEU A 27 12.15 -7.90 2.78
CA LEU A 27 12.63 -6.58 3.19
C LEU A 27 13.81 -6.04 2.34
N LYS A 28 14.47 -6.88 1.53
CA LYS A 28 15.48 -6.44 0.57
C LYS A 28 14.88 -5.75 -0.66
N PHE A 29 13.61 -6.02 -0.95
CA PHE A 29 12.93 -5.59 -2.17
C PHE A 29 11.70 -4.73 -1.89
N VAL A 30 11.08 -4.88 -0.71
CA VAL A 30 9.92 -4.11 -0.29
C VAL A 30 10.21 -3.35 1.00
N LYS A 31 9.61 -2.15 1.10
CA LYS A 31 9.57 -1.36 2.33
C LYS A 31 8.55 -1.97 3.31
N THR A 32 8.74 -1.78 4.60
CA THR A 32 7.75 -2.23 5.60
C THR A 32 6.40 -1.50 5.40
N PRO A 33 5.28 -2.05 5.92
CA PRO A 33 4.02 -1.33 5.95
C PRO A 33 4.14 0.06 6.59
N GLU A 34 4.88 0.18 7.70
CA GLU A 34 5.12 1.44 8.42
C GLU A 34 5.87 2.48 7.56
N GLU A 35 6.92 2.06 6.86
CA GLU A 35 7.68 2.94 5.96
C GLU A 35 6.82 3.45 4.80
N ASN A 36 5.93 2.59 4.27
CA ASN A 36 5.01 2.99 3.21
C ASN A 36 3.93 3.96 3.68
N ILE A 37 3.36 3.73 4.87
CA ILE A 37 2.40 4.66 5.48
C ILE A 37 3.07 6.01 5.71
N THR A 38 4.27 6.02 6.28
CA THR A 38 5.04 7.26 6.54
C THR A 38 5.32 8.03 5.24
N ALA A 39 5.73 7.31 4.19
CA ALA A 39 5.95 7.90 2.88
C ALA A 39 4.65 8.47 2.28
N ALA A 40 3.52 7.77 2.42
CA ALA A 40 2.23 8.23 1.93
C ALA A 40 1.67 9.44 2.67
N MET A 41 1.93 9.56 3.98
CA MET A 41 1.53 10.75 4.75
C MET A 41 2.29 12.01 4.33
N SER A 42 3.46 11.84 3.69
CA SER A 42 4.34 12.94 3.26
C SER A 42 4.23 13.25 1.76
N ASP A 43 3.49 12.45 1.00
CA ASP A 43 3.37 12.52 -0.46
C ASP A 43 1.91 12.31 -0.88
N ASN A 44 1.24 13.39 -1.28
CA ASN A 44 -0.18 13.38 -1.65
C ASN A 44 -0.48 12.64 -2.96
N GLU A 45 0.55 12.18 -3.68
CA GLU A 45 0.40 11.33 -4.86
C GLU A 45 0.42 9.82 -4.51
N ARG A 46 0.66 9.47 -3.24
CA ARG A 46 0.66 8.09 -2.75
C ARG A 46 -0.64 7.79 -2.01
N TYR A 47 -1.32 6.76 -2.46
CA TYR A 47 -2.60 6.32 -1.93
C TYR A 47 -2.44 4.92 -1.32
N PRO A 48 -2.29 4.81 0.00
CA PRO A 48 -2.24 3.53 0.68
C PRO A 48 -3.63 2.89 0.69
N ILE A 49 -3.68 1.61 0.33
CA ILE A 49 -4.90 0.83 0.14
C ILE A 49 -4.85 -0.42 1.01
N VAL A 50 -5.96 -0.71 1.68
CA VAL A 50 -6.18 -1.97 2.39
C VAL A 50 -7.20 -2.81 1.64
N VAL A 51 -6.95 -4.11 1.57
CA VAL A 51 -7.88 -5.12 1.05
C VAL A 51 -8.42 -5.90 2.25
N MET A 52 -9.74 -5.86 2.40
CA MET A 52 -10.43 -6.47 3.53
C MET A 52 -11.22 -7.68 3.07
N ASP A 53 -11.12 -8.79 3.81
CA ASP A 53 -12.08 -9.89 3.77
C ASP A 53 -12.82 -9.94 5.11
N GLY A 54 -14.04 -9.39 5.14
CA GLY A 54 -14.77 -9.14 6.38
C GLY A 54 -14.03 -8.18 7.31
N ARG A 55 -13.45 -8.71 8.39
CA ARG A 55 -12.66 -7.94 9.38
C ARG A 55 -11.17 -8.23 9.30
N GLN A 56 -10.71 -9.00 8.32
CA GLN A 56 -9.31 -9.33 8.15
C GLN A 56 -8.71 -8.48 7.04
N CYS A 57 -7.56 -7.86 7.29
CA CYS A 57 -6.74 -7.28 6.23
C CYS A 57 -5.98 -8.42 5.56
N VAL A 58 -6.23 -8.64 4.27
CA VAL A 58 -5.62 -9.74 3.50
C VAL A 58 -4.53 -9.26 2.55
N ALA A 59 -4.49 -7.96 2.25
CA ALA A 59 -3.40 -7.34 1.52
C ALA A 59 -3.31 -5.83 1.82
N PHE A 60 -2.10 -5.29 1.68
CA PHE A 60 -1.82 -3.88 1.79
C PHE A 60 -0.89 -3.46 0.64
N PHE A 61 -1.17 -2.34 0.00
CA PHE A 61 -0.33 -1.83 -1.08
C PHE A 61 -0.49 -0.32 -1.23
N THR A 62 0.44 0.30 -1.95
CA THR A 62 0.38 1.73 -2.28
C THR A 62 0.18 1.91 -3.78
N LEU A 63 -0.77 2.77 -4.14
CA LEU A 63 -0.89 3.30 -5.50
C LEU A 63 -0.16 4.63 -5.57
N HIS A 64 0.80 4.76 -6.47
CA HIS A 64 1.51 6.03 -6.71
C HIS A 64 1.07 6.58 -8.05
N ARG A 65 0.68 7.86 -8.08
CA ARG A 65 0.36 8.60 -9.31
C ARG A 65 1.39 9.72 -9.51
N GLY A 66 1.31 10.42 -10.64
CA GLY A 66 2.08 11.64 -10.86
C GLY A 66 3.59 11.39 -10.98
N LYS A 67 4.40 12.19 -10.27
CA LYS A 67 5.86 12.25 -10.47
C LYS A 67 6.56 10.94 -10.16
N GLY A 68 6.01 10.14 -9.24
CA GLY A 68 6.54 8.83 -8.89
C GLY A 68 6.49 7.79 -10.01
N VAL A 69 5.65 8.01 -11.02
CA VAL A 69 5.43 7.08 -12.14
C VAL A 69 6.36 7.36 -13.32
N ALA A 70 6.90 8.58 -13.42
CA ALA A 70 7.74 9.02 -14.54
C ALA A 70 8.96 8.12 -14.84
N PRO A 71 9.65 7.50 -13.85
CA PRO A 71 10.73 6.56 -14.15
C PRO A 71 10.28 5.25 -14.81
N PHE A 72 8.98 4.93 -14.75
CA PHE A 72 8.41 3.65 -15.18
C PHE A 72 7.46 3.77 -16.38
N SER A 73 6.97 4.98 -16.68
CA SER A 73 6.06 5.22 -17.80
C SER A 73 6.03 6.68 -18.22
N ASP A 74 5.91 6.92 -19.53
CA ASP A 74 5.66 8.25 -20.12
C ASP A 74 4.16 8.60 -20.17
N ASN A 75 3.28 7.67 -19.80
CA ASN A 75 1.83 7.91 -19.76
C ASN A 75 1.45 8.70 -18.50
N GLN A 76 0.92 9.91 -18.67
CA GLN A 76 0.51 10.79 -17.57
C GLN A 76 -0.64 10.24 -16.72
N ASP A 77 -1.41 9.29 -17.24
CA ASP A 77 -2.51 8.62 -16.54
C ASP A 77 -2.08 7.29 -15.88
N ALA A 78 -0.82 6.88 -16.01
CA ALA A 78 -0.34 5.65 -15.41
C ALA A 78 -0.38 5.69 -13.87
N VAL A 79 -0.64 4.52 -13.29
CA VAL A 79 -0.59 4.30 -11.84
C VAL A 79 0.47 3.25 -11.58
N PHE A 80 1.43 3.58 -10.73
CA PHE A 80 2.41 2.62 -10.25
C PHE A 80 1.85 1.87 -9.04
N PHE A 81 1.93 0.55 -9.09
CA PHE A 81 1.40 -0.35 -8.08
C PHE A 81 2.56 -1.02 -7.35
N GLN A 82 2.66 -0.79 -6.03
CA GLN A 82 3.69 -1.38 -5.19
C GLN A 82 3.05 -2.23 -4.09
N VAL A 83 3.23 -3.56 -4.20
CA VAL A 83 2.82 -4.54 -3.18
C VAL A 83 3.87 -4.59 -2.07
N ILE A 84 3.39 -4.77 -0.85
CA ILE A 84 4.17 -5.06 0.35
C ILE A 84 3.80 -6.46 0.81
#